data_AF-A0A395J7P6-F1
#
_entry.id   AF-A0A395J7P6-F1
#
_cell.length_a   1.000
_cell.length_b   1.000
_cell.length_c   1.000
_cell.angle_alpha   90.00
_cell.angle_beta   90.00
_cell.angle_gamma   90.00
#
_symmetry.space_group_name_H-M   'P 1'
#
loop_
_entity.id
_entity.type
_entity.pdbx_description
1 polymer ?
#
loop_
_entity_poly.entity_id
_entity_poly.type
_entity_poly.pdbx_seq_one_letter_code
_entity_poly.pdbx_strand_id
1 'polypeptide(L)'
;MFARMFDDAPQNEWHDVERVIREDFGGKSPEEVFGVSYTNKPGSGIIETKARASASVAQVHWARLADGREVAIKVQKREIASQVGWDLWAFKVVMKVYTYWFDLPLYSLVPYITERLMLETDFVNEANNAEQMAGLVASEPRLNGRVYIPKVYRDLSSSRVMTTEWIEGVRLWDKAALTAPWQGGYGKGSPGAKGTPLSSPSLTTLSNGDLKPDRSGEWRGRNGKGGLGLSLKQVMTTMVDLFSAQMFLWGVVHCDPHPGNIFIRRQPNGQPELVLIDHGLYVSMTPTFRHQYCQFWKAIMTFDNASLNEITSSWGVKAPDLFASATLMRPYDGGDNSTRDRITKDLKGKTAAERHYEVQERLRQGIRDVLSEEENFPRELLFIGRNMRIVQGNNQFLGSPVNRIKMTGWWASRSLVDSKDLSWRERWRYGLLGSKIRQFLGWGGGMEDDLEMQMRFLAKDQFGVELQHGVFDG
;
A
#
# COMPACT_ATOMS: atom_id res chain seq x y z
N MET A 1 -18.17 -10.23 3.98
CA MET A 1 -18.82 -8.92 3.74
C MET A 1 -17.99 -8.03 2.81
N PHE A 2 -16.66 -7.95 2.94
CA PHE A 2 -15.77 -7.20 2.03
C PHE A 2 -15.75 -7.67 0.56
N ALA A 3 -15.93 -8.97 0.28
CA ALA A 3 -15.92 -9.49 -1.10
C ALA A 3 -17.10 -9.01 -1.96
N ARG A 4 -18.25 -8.66 -1.35
CA ARG A 4 -19.44 -8.21 -2.12
C ARG A 4 -19.44 -6.71 -2.43
N MET A 5 -18.62 -5.91 -1.76
CA MET A 5 -18.68 -4.45 -1.92
C MET A 5 -17.92 -3.94 -3.14
N PHE A 6 -16.99 -4.74 -3.69
CA PHE A 6 -16.13 -4.35 -4.81
C PHE A 6 -16.42 -5.13 -6.11
N ASP A 7 -17.08 -6.28 -6.04
CA ASP A 7 -17.43 -7.08 -7.24
C ASP A 7 -18.81 -6.69 -7.85
N ASP A 8 -19.62 -5.88 -7.15
CA ASP A 8 -20.98 -5.47 -7.58
C ASP A 8 -21.05 -4.02 -8.11
N ALA A 9 -19.91 -3.38 -8.44
CA ALA A 9 -19.94 -2.06 -9.06
C ALA A 9 -20.60 -2.14 -10.45
N PRO A 10 -21.62 -1.32 -10.75
CA PRO A 10 -22.35 -1.39 -12.01
C PRO A 10 -21.39 -1.26 -13.19
N GLN A 11 -21.59 -2.07 -14.22
CA GLN A 11 -20.77 -2.06 -15.43
C GLN A 11 -21.46 -1.18 -16.46
N ASN A 12 -20.70 -0.32 -17.14
CA ASN A 12 -21.20 0.31 -18.34
C ASN A 12 -21.34 -0.74 -19.44
N GLU A 13 -22.37 -0.57 -20.27
CA GLU A 13 -22.53 -1.37 -21.49
C GLU A 13 -21.35 -1.17 -22.43
N TRP A 14 -21.03 -2.19 -23.22
CA TRP A 14 -19.85 -2.17 -24.11
C TRP A 14 -19.85 -0.96 -25.06
N HIS A 15 -21.03 -0.53 -25.53
CA HIS A 15 -21.15 0.66 -26.38
C HIS A 15 -20.55 1.92 -25.70
N ASP A 16 -20.75 2.11 -24.40
CA ASP A 16 -20.23 3.28 -23.69
C ASP A 16 -18.71 3.18 -23.52
N VAL A 17 -18.19 1.97 -23.27
CA VAL A 17 -16.75 1.69 -23.23
C VAL A 17 -16.10 2.02 -24.57
N GLU A 18 -16.69 1.54 -25.67
CA GLU A 18 -16.23 1.81 -27.03
C GLU A 18 -16.24 3.31 -27.33
N ARG A 19 -17.25 4.04 -26.85
CA ARG A 19 -17.33 5.49 -27.02
C ARG A 19 -16.18 6.21 -26.32
N VAL A 20 -15.86 5.85 -25.08
CA VAL A 20 -14.72 6.43 -24.35
C VAL A 20 -13.41 6.18 -25.10
N ILE A 21 -13.19 4.94 -25.59
CA ILE A 21 -12.00 4.60 -26.38
C ILE A 21 -11.95 5.46 -27.66
N ARG A 22 -13.05 5.55 -28.41
CA ARG A 22 -13.09 6.36 -29.64
C ARG A 22 -12.79 7.83 -29.36
N GLU A 23 -13.36 8.40 -28.31
CA GLU A 23 -13.11 9.80 -27.95
C GLU A 23 -11.63 10.05 -27.60
N ASP A 24 -10.99 9.17 -26.83
CA ASP A 24 -9.58 9.34 -26.41
C ASP A 24 -8.57 9.01 -27.52
N PHE A 25 -8.93 8.15 -28.48
CA PHE A 25 -8.03 7.74 -29.57
C PHE A 25 -8.40 8.35 -30.93
N GLY A 26 -9.03 9.53 -30.94
CA GLY A 26 -9.23 10.32 -32.17
C GLY A 26 -10.22 9.70 -33.17
N GLY A 27 -11.25 9.02 -32.67
CA GLY A 27 -12.32 8.36 -33.43
C GLY A 27 -12.05 6.89 -33.75
N LYS A 28 -10.83 6.40 -33.54
CA LYS A 28 -10.43 5.01 -33.81
C LYS A 28 -11.21 4.02 -32.96
N SER A 29 -11.62 2.91 -33.56
CA SER A 29 -12.30 1.81 -32.86
C SER A 29 -11.34 1.04 -31.95
N PRO A 30 -11.85 0.25 -30.98
CA PRO A 30 -11.02 -0.67 -30.19
C PRO A 30 -10.22 -1.65 -31.08
N GLU A 31 -10.79 -2.09 -32.20
CA GLU A 31 -10.11 -2.98 -33.15
C GLU A 31 -8.89 -2.28 -33.80
N GLU A 32 -9.03 -1.00 -34.15
CA GLU A 32 -7.95 -0.20 -34.74
C GLU A 32 -6.87 0.18 -33.71
N VAL A 33 -7.27 0.48 -32.48
CA VAL A 33 -6.34 0.90 -31.41
C VAL A 33 -5.51 -0.28 -30.91
N PHE A 34 -6.15 -1.41 -30.58
CA PHE A 34 -5.48 -2.54 -29.95
C PHE A 34 -5.10 -3.65 -30.94
N GLY A 35 -5.51 -3.56 -32.22
CA GLY A 35 -5.30 -4.62 -33.20
C GLY A 35 -6.05 -5.91 -32.84
N VAL A 36 -7.23 -5.78 -32.24
CA VAL A 36 -8.08 -6.88 -31.74
C VAL A 36 -9.34 -7.03 -32.58
N SER A 37 -10.09 -8.11 -32.35
CA SER A 37 -11.42 -8.34 -32.92
C SER A 37 -12.34 -8.88 -31.83
N TYR A 38 -13.65 -8.62 -31.96
CA TYR A 38 -14.68 -9.19 -31.09
C TYR A 38 -14.93 -10.67 -31.35
N THR A 39 -14.49 -11.14 -32.52
CA THR A 39 -14.54 -12.54 -32.95
C THR A 39 -13.13 -13.06 -33.18
N ASN A 40 -12.93 -14.37 -33.16
CA ASN A 40 -11.61 -14.98 -33.36
C ASN A 40 -11.18 -14.93 -34.84
N LYS A 41 -10.88 -13.74 -35.35
CA LYS A 41 -10.46 -13.49 -36.74
C LYS A 41 -8.96 -13.80 -36.88
N PRO A 42 -8.54 -14.58 -37.90
CA PRO A 42 -7.14 -14.88 -38.12
C PRO A 42 -6.28 -13.62 -38.30
N GLY A 43 -5.15 -13.55 -37.59
CA GLY A 43 -4.18 -12.45 -37.68
C GLY A 43 -4.49 -11.22 -36.83
N SER A 44 -5.67 -11.14 -36.18
CA SER A 44 -5.96 -10.13 -35.16
C SER A 44 -5.85 -10.72 -33.76
N GLY A 45 -5.65 -9.84 -32.77
CA GLY A 45 -5.90 -10.16 -31.37
C GLY A 45 -7.39 -10.38 -31.09
N ILE A 46 -7.74 -10.58 -29.83
CA ILE A 46 -9.11 -10.76 -29.35
C ILE A 46 -9.36 -9.96 -28.07
N ILE A 47 -10.57 -9.42 -27.92
CA ILE A 47 -10.99 -8.65 -26.73
C ILE A 47 -12.31 -9.16 -26.18
N GLU A 48 -12.44 -9.13 -24.85
CA GLU A 48 -13.71 -9.41 -24.19
C GLU A 48 -14.52 -8.14 -23.98
N THR A 49 -15.75 -8.15 -24.48
CA THR A 49 -16.71 -7.06 -24.28
C THR A 49 -17.29 -7.04 -22.86
N LYS A 50 -17.29 -8.20 -22.17
CA LYS A 50 -17.68 -8.30 -20.77
C LYS A 50 -16.50 -7.90 -19.87
N ALA A 51 -16.74 -7.00 -18.93
CA ALA A 51 -15.70 -6.59 -17.98
C ALA A 51 -15.36 -7.75 -17.03
N ARG A 52 -14.07 -7.94 -16.76
CA ARG A 52 -13.55 -8.91 -15.79
C ARG A 52 -13.50 -8.35 -14.37
N ALA A 53 -13.45 -7.05 -14.23
CA ALA A 53 -13.57 -6.34 -12.97
C ALA A 53 -14.22 -4.97 -13.20
N SER A 54 -14.94 -4.48 -12.21
CA SER A 54 -15.53 -3.14 -12.20
C SER A 54 -15.26 -2.52 -10.83
N ALA A 55 -14.79 -1.29 -10.81
CA ALA A 55 -14.52 -0.51 -9.61
C ALA A 55 -15.37 0.77 -9.62
N SER A 56 -15.15 1.69 -8.68
CA SER A 56 -15.87 2.97 -8.62
C SER A 56 -15.66 3.81 -9.88
N VAL A 57 -14.41 3.98 -10.32
CA VAL A 57 -14.02 4.89 -11.40
C VAL A 57 -13.95 4.22 -12.78
N ALA A 58 -13.71 2.91 -12.83
CA ALA A 58 -13.31 2.23 -14.06
C ALA A 58 -13.81 0.79 -14.12
N GLN A 59 -13.77 0.22 -15.31
CA GLN A 59 -13.92 -1.22 -15.52
C GLN A 59 -12.78 -1.77 -16.36
N VAL A 60 -12.46 -3.05 -16.19
CA VAL A 60 -11.29 -3.69 -16.78
C VAL A 60 -11.74 -4.81 -17.71
N HIS A 61 -11.24 -4.77 -18.93
CA HIS A 61 -11.46 -5.77 -19.97
C HIS A 61 -10.19 -6.57 -20.21
N TRP A 62 -10.33 -7.87 -20.44
CA TRP A 62 -9.22 -8.70 -20.88
C TRP A 62 -9.11 -8.63 -22.41
N ALA A 63 -7.88 -8.54 -22.90
CA ALA A 63 -7.59 -8.71 -24.32
C ALA A 63 -6.30 -9.48 -24.53
N ARG A 64 -6.17 -10.10 -25.70
CA ARG A 64 -4.92 -10.65 -26.21
C ARG A 64 -4.59 -9.94 -27.52
N LEU A 65 -3.44 -9.29 -27.58
CA LEU A 65 -2.97 -8.56 -28.76
C LEU A 65 -2.54 -9.54 -29.86
N ALA A 66 -2.38 -9.04 -31.09
CA ALA A 66 -1.99 -9.85 -32.25
C ALA A 66 -0.60 -10.52 -32.09
N ASP A 67 0.29 -9.92 -31.31
CA ASP A 67 1.61 -10.50 -30.97
C ASP A 67 1.57 -11.52 -29.82
N GLY A 68 0.38 -11.81 -29.31
CA GLY A 68 0.14 -12.82 -28.28
C GLY A 68 0.19 -12.30 -26.85
N ARG A 69 0.60 -11.04 -26.60
CA ARG A 69 0.57 -10.44 -25.25
C ARG A 69 -0.87 -10.38 -24.72
N GLU A 70 -1.07 -10.79 -23.47
CA GLU A 70 -2.33 -10.57 -22.76
C GLU A 70 -2.27 -9.27 -21.97
N VAL A 71 -3.34 -8.49 -22.05
CA VAL A 71 -3.44 -7.15 -21.49
C VAL A 71 -4.73 -6.96 -20.71
N ALA A 72 -4.66 -6.13 -19.68
CA ALA A 72 -5.80 -5.55 -18.99
C ALA A 72 -6.03 -4.15 -19.54
N ILE A 73 -7.21 -3.90 -20.12
CA ILE A 73 -7.62 -2.60 -20.63
C ILE A 73 -8.60 -2.00 -19.63
N LYS A 74 -8.12 -1.08 -18.80
CA LYS A 74 -8.90 -0.33 -17.82
C LYS A 74 -9.48 0.89 -18.51
N VAL A 75 -10.80 1.01 -18.53
CA VAL A 75 -11.53 2.13 -19.15
C VAL A 75 -12.32 2.86 -18.08
N GLN A 76 -12.15 4.18 -17.99
CA GLN A 76 -12.89 5.02 -17.07
C GLN A 76 -14.38 4.99 -17.43
N LYS A 77 -15.23 4.90 -16.41
CA LYS A 77 -16.68 4.95 -16.58
C LYS A 77 -17.09 6.32 -17.09
N ARG A 78 -18.00 6.34 -18.07
CA ARG A 78 -18.36 7.56 -18.81
C ARG A 78 -18.91 8.65 -17.90
N GLU A 79 -19.63 8.25 -16.85
CA GLU A 79 -20.30 9.16 -15.94
C GLU A 79 -19.34 9.93 -15.03
N ILE A 80 -18.11 9.43 -14.83
CA ILE A 80 -17.11 10.02 -13.93
C ILE A 80 -16.82 11.47 -14.29
N ALA A 81 -16.69 11.79 -15.58
CA ALA A 81 -16.46 13.16 -16.05
C ALA A 81 -17.57 14.14 -15.61
N SER A 82 -18.81 13.65 -15.42
CA SER A 82 -19.95 14.45 -14.99
C SER A 82 -20.26 14.38 -13.49
N GLN A 83 -19.90 13.28 -12.82
CA GLN A 83 -20.23 13.01 -11.42
C GLN A 83 -19.20 13.58 -10.45
N VAL A 84 -17.92 13.56 -10.81
CA VAL A 84 -16.83 13.97 -9.90
C VAL A 84 -17.03 15.40 -9.37
N GLY A 85 -17.53 16.32 -10.19
CA GLY A 85 -17.83 17.68 -9.74
C GLY A 85 -18.89 17.74 -8.63
N TRP A 86 -19.94 16.94 -8.74
CA TRP A 86 -21.02 16.86 -7.75
C TRP A 86 -20.56 16.16 -6.47
N ASP A 87 -19.79 15.08 -6.60
CA ASP A 87 -19.25 14.35 -5.46
C ASP A 87 -18.31 15.23 -4.63
N LEU A 88 -17.44 16.00 -5.31
CA LEU A 88 -16.54 16.94 -4.65
C LEU A 88 -17.28 18.12 -4.01
N TRP A 89 -18.36 18.59 -4.64
CA TRP A 89 -19.22 19.61 -4.02
C TRP A 89 -19.89 19.08 -2.76
N ALA A 90 -20.49 17.89 -2.82
CA ALA A 90 -21.12 17.25 -1.67
C ALA A 90 -20.11 17.02 -0.54
N PHE A 91 -18.92 16.51 -0.87
CA PHE A 91 -17.81 16.34 0.08
C PHE A 91 -17.44 17.67 0.76
N LYS A 92 -17.27 18.76 -0.01
CA LYS A 92 -17.00 20.11 0.53
C LYS A 92 -18.09 20.56 1.51
N VAL A 93 -19.36 20.36 1.17
CA VAL A 93 -20.48 20.72 2.04
C VAL A 93 -20.46 19.90 3.33
N VAL A 94 -20.31 18.58 3.24
CA VAL A 94 -20.24 17.70 4.41
C VAL A 94 -19.08 18.08 5.31
N MET A 95 -17.89 18.30 4.76
CA MET A 95 -16.71 18.71 5.53
C MET A 95 -16.91 20.07 6.20
N LYS A 96 -17.62 21.01 5.56
CA LYS A 96 -17.98 22.29 6.16
C LYS A 96 -18.96 22.13 7.33
N VAL A 97 -19.98 21.28 7.17
CA VAL A 97 -20.94 20.97 8.24
C VAL A 97 -20.23 20.30 9.42
N TYR A 98 -19.37 19.32 9.16
CA TYR A 98 -18.60 18.65 10.20
C TYR A 98 -17.64 19.61 10.91
N THR A 99 -17.00 20.51 10.16
CA THR A 99 -16.12 21.54 10.74
C THR A 99 -16.87 22.40 11.75
N TYR A 100 -18.11 22.79 11.42
CA TYR A 100 -18.95 23.58 12.32
C TYR A 100 -19.51 22.74 13.50
N TRP A 101 -20.06 21.56 13.21
CA TRP A 101 -20.72 20.71 14.21
C TRP A 101 -19.73 20.16 15.25
N PHE A 102 -18.53 19.79 14.81
CA PHE A 102 -17.48 19.24 15.67
C PHE A 102 -16.41 20.27 16.04
N ASP A 103 -16.54 21.54 15.69
CA ASP A 103 -15.55 22.60 16.02
C ASP A 103 -14.09 22.14 15.76
N LEU A 104 -13.88 21.47 14.62
CA LEU A 104 -12.60 20.92 14.17
C LEU A 104 -12.31 21.49 12.79
N PRO A 105 -11.14 22.07 12.50
CA PRO A 105 -10.87 22.70 11.20
C PRO A 105 -10.59 21.68 10.09
N LEU A 106 -11.49 20.72 9.87
CA LEU A 106 -11.37 19.66 8.85
C LEU A 106 -11.41 20.22 7.43
N TYR A 107 -12.06 21.37 7.23
CA TYR A 107 -12.17 22.00 5.92
C TYR A 107 -10.80 22.42 5.34
N SER A 108 -9.78 22.66 6.18
CA SER A 108 -8.42 22.97 5.71
C SER A 108 -7.78 21.84 4.90
N LEU A 109 -8.19 20.59 5.16
CA LEU A 109 -7.67 19.42 4.46
C LEU A 109 -8.36 19.17 3.10
N VAL A 110 -9.51 19.82 2.86
CA VAL A 110 -10.36 19.56 1.70
C VAL A 110 -9.66 19.83 0.36
N PRO A 111 -8.91 20.94 0.17
CA PRO A 111 -8.19 21.16 -1.09
C PRO A 111 -7.22 20.02 -1.40
N TYR A 112 -6.45 19.60 -0.39
CA TYR A 112 -5.46 18.52 -0.53
C TYR A 112 -6.13 17.18 -0.85
N ILE A 113 -7.17 16.80 -0.11
CA ILE A 113 -7.91 15.54 -0.37
C ILE A 113 -8.56 15.57 -1.76
N THR A 114 -9.16 16.70 -2.14
CA THR A 114 -9.81 16.87 -3.44
C THR A 114 -8.82 16.70 -4.59
N GLU A 115 -7.64 17.33 -4.50
CA GLU A 115 -6.58 17.18 -5.49
C GLU A 115 -6.20 15.71 -5.68
N ARG A 116 -6.03 14.98 -4.58
CA ARG A 116 -5.66 13.55 -4.63
C ARG A 116 -6.78 12.67 -5.22
N LEU A 117 -8.05 12.96 -4.92
CA LEU A 117 -9.19 12.27 -5.53
C LEU A 117 -9.29 12.55 -7.04
N MET A 118 -8.97 13.77 -7.47
CA MET A 118 -8.93 14.10 -8.90
C MET A 118 -7.83 13.32 -9.64
N LEU A 119 -6.67 13.14 -9.02
CA LEU A 119 -5.56 12.37 -9.61
C LEU A 119 -5.89 10.88 -9.82
N GLU A 120 -6.83 10.30 -9.06
CA GLU A 120 -7.33 8.93 -9.30
C GLU A 120 -8.13 8.81 -10.61
N THR A 121 -8.57 9.94 -11.18
CA THR A 121 -9.32 9.98 -12.45
C THR A 121 -8.41 10.17 -13.68
N ASP A 122 -7.10 10.35 -13.48
CA ASP A 122 -6.13 10.49 -14.56
C ASP A 122 -5.24 9.25 -14.68
N PHE A 123 -5.49 8.45 -15.72
CA PHE A 123 -4.73 7.23 -15.96
C PHE A 123 -3.33 7.45 -16.51
N VAL A 124 -3.00 8.65 -17.01
CA VAL A 124 -1.61 8.99 -17.33
C VAL A 124 -0.80 9.10 -16.03
N ASN A 125 -1.37 9.72 -15.00
CA ASN A 125 -0.77 9.78 -13.67
C ASN A 125 -0.61 8.37 -13.07
N GLU A 126 -1.63 7.51 -13.14
CA GLU A 126 -1.55 6.12 -12.68
C GLU A 126 -0.43 5.34 -13.41
N ALA A 127 -0.32 5.50 -14.74
CA ALA A 127 0.75 4.91 -15.54
C ALA A 127 2.15 5.41 -15.14
N ASN A 128 2.31 6.71 -14.88
CA ASN A 128 3.57 7.28 -14.39
C ASN A 128 3.97 6.67 -13.04
N ASN A 129 3.02 6.57 -12.11
CA ASN A 129 3.26 6.00 -10.78
C ASN A 129 3.65 4.53 -10.86
N ALA A 130 3.00 3.75 -11.74
CA ALA A 130 3.32 2.34 -11.95
C ALA A 130 4.75 2.16 -12.47
N GLU A 131 5.15 2.88 -13.51
CA GLU A 131 6.50 2.80 -14.08
C GLU A 131 7.58 3.28 -13.10
N GLN A 132 7.32 4.37 -12.36
CA GLN A 132 8.21 4.83 -11.32
C GLN A 132 8.39 3.77 -10.23
N MET A 133 7.30 3.17 -9.75
CA MET A 133 7.36 2.12 -8.74
C MET A 133 8.10 0.88 -9.24
N ALA A 134 7.89 0.50 -10.50
CA ALA A 134 8.63 -0.61 -11.13
C ALA A 134 10.13 -0.35 -11.11
N GLY A 135 10.57 0.86 -11.44
CA GLY A 135 11.97 1.28 -11.38
C GLY A 135 12.54 1.25 -9.95
N LEU A 136 11.80 1.78 -8.97
CA LEU A 136 12.20 1.77 -7.56
C LEU A 136 12.38 0.34 -7.03
N VAL A 137 11.41 -0.54 -7.27
CA VAL A 137 11.48 -1.96 -6.88
C VAL A 137 12.65 -2.68 -7.53
N ALA A 138 12.88 -2.47 -8.83
CA ALA A 138 13.99 -3.10 -9.55
C ALA A 138 15.36 -2.64 -9.02
N SER A 139 15.45 -1.39 -8.56
CA SER A 139 16.68 -0.80 -8.02
C SER A 139 17.01 -1.22 -6.58
N GLU A 140 16.08 -1.85 -5.86
CA GLU A 140 16.24 -2.23 -4.46
C GLU A 140 16.43 -3.75 -4.31
N PRO A 141 17.66 -4.25 -4.06
CA PRO A 141 17.96 -5.67 -3.99
C PRO A 141 17.11 -6.47 -2.99
N ARG A 142 16.63 -5.84 -1.91
CA ARG A 142 15.78 -6.49 -0.89
C ARG A 142 14.37 -6.80 -1.39
N LEU A 143 13.93 -6.12 -2.45
CA LEU A 143 12.59 -6.23 -3.04
C LEU A 143 12.60 -6.80 -4.45
N ASN A 144 13.72 -6.68 -5.17
CA ASN A 144 13.89 -7.20 -6.52
C ASN A 144 13.57 -8.71 -6.56
N GLY A 145 12.66 -9.09 -7.46
CA GLY A 145 12.17 -10.45 -7.61
C GLY A 145 11.20 -10.93 -6.53
N ARG A 146 10.86 -10.10 -5.54
CA ARG A 146 9.78 -10.37 -4.55
C ARG A 146 8.52 -9.55 -4.84
N VAL A 147 8.68 -8.40 -5.48
CA VAL A 147 7.59 -7.51 -5.88
C VAL A 147 7.61 -7.33 -7.40
N TYR A 148 6.44 -7.36 -8.02
CA TYR A 148 6.26 -7.17 -9.45
C TYR A 148 5.22 -6.08 -9.70
N ILE A 149 5.53 -5.17 -10.63
CA ILE A 149 4.61 -4.14 -11.10
C ILE A 149 4.29 -4.46 -12.57
N PRO A 150 3.01 -4.58 -12.96
CA PRO A 150 2.63 -4.89 -14.33
C PRO A 150 3.20 -3.88 -15.32
N LYS A 151 3.67 -4.36 -16.47
CA LYS A 151 4.14 -3.48 -17.54
C LYS A 151 3.00 -2.63 -18.07
N VAL A 152 3.23 -1.32 -18.22
CA VAL A 152 2.31 -0.39 -18.87
C VAL A 152 2.60 -0.33 -20.37
N TYR A 153 1.56 -0.30 -21.19
CA TYR A 153 1.63 -0.11 -22.64
C TYR A 153 1.18 1.31 -22.98
N ARG A 154 2.13 2.26 -22.97
CA ARG A 154 1.89 3.70 -23.14
C ARG A 154 1.27 4.04 -24.49
N ASP A 155 1.68 3.33 -25.53
CA ASP A 155 1.14 3.42 -26.89
C ASP A 155 -0.35 3.04 -26.99
N LEU A 156 -0.84 2.28 -26.01
CA LEU A 156 -2.22 1.82 -25.90
C LEU A 156 -2.94 2.46 -24.70
N SER A 157 -2.45 3.61 -24.20
CA SER A 157 -2.99 4.29 -23.03
C SER A 157 -3.23 5.78 -23.29
N SER A 158 -4.15 6.37 -22.53
CA SER A 158 -4.61 7.76 -22.57
C SER A 158 -5.03 8.22 -21.17
N SER A 159 -5.63 9.40 -21.04
CA SER A 159 -6.17 9.91 -19.76
C SER A 159 -7.32 9.08 -19.19
N ARG A 160 -8.14 8.45 -20.05
CA ARG A 160 -9.33 7.67 -19.65
C ARG A 160 -9.22 6.18 -19.96
N VAL A 161 -8.13 5.74 -20.61
CA VAL A 161 -7.87 4.33 -20.92
C VAL A 161 -6.45 3.96 -20.50
N MET A 162 -6.28 2.93 -19.67
CA MET A 162 -4.97 2.41 -19.28
C MET A 162 -4.83 0.96 -19.71
N THR A 163 -3.77 0.65 -20.45
CA THR A 163 -3.49 -0.72 -20.88
C THR A 163 -2.24 -1.24 -20.18
N THR A 164 -2.38 -2.33 -19.41
CA THR A 164 -1.28 -2.97 -18.70
C THR A 164 -1.17 -4.45 -19.04
N GLU A 165 -0.07 -5.09 -18.66
CA GLU A 165 0.04 -6.55 -18.67
C GLU A 165 -1.10 -7.19 -17.88
N TRP A 166 -1.68 -8.26 -18.43
CA TRP A 166 -2.64 -9.07 -17.70
C TRP A 166 -1.96 -9.92 -16.63
N ILE A 167 -2.50 -9.88 -15.41
CA ILE A 167 -1.93 -10.58 -14.26
C ILE A 167 -2.79 -11.78 -13.86
N GLU A 168 -2.24 -12.98 -14.03
CA GLU A 168 -2.73 -14.19 -13.34
C GLU A 168 -2.18 -14.26 -11.90
N GLY A 169 -3.01 -14.64 -10.93
CA GLY A 169 -2.57 -14.79 -9.53
C GLY A 169 -3.73 -15.02 -8.56
N VAL A 170 -3.38 -15.23 -7.29
CA VAL A 170 -4.37 -15.33 -6.19
C VAL A 170 -4.46 -13.99 -5.49
N ARG A 171 -5.67 -13.47 -5.32
CA ARG A 171 -5.90 -12.23 -4.58
C ARG A 171 -5.49 -12.36 -3.12
N LEU A 172 -4.94 -11.30 -2.51
CA LEU A 172 -4.41 -11.35 -1.13
C LEU A 172 -5.45 -11.81 -0.09
N TRP A 173 -6.74 -11.53 -0.31
CA TRP A 173 -7.80 -11.91 0.61
C TRP A 173 -8.22 -13.40 0.53
N ASP A 174 -7.80 -14.14 -0.50
CA ASP A 174 -8.10 -15.57 -0.62
C ASP A 174 -7.06 -16.41 0.13
N LYS A 175 -7.12 -16.34 1.47
CA LYS A 175 -6.21 -17.06 2.37
C LYS A 175 -6.16 -18.56 2.06
N ALA A 176 -7.29 -19.16 1.71
CA ALA A 176 -7.38 -20.58 1.40
C ALA A 176 -6.54 -20.94 0.17
N ALA A 177 -6.68 -20.19 -0.93
CA ALA A 177 -5.88 -20.43 -2.13
C ALA A 177 -4.41 -20.06 -1.95
N LEU A 178 -4.06 -19.10 -1.09
CA LEU A 178 -2.66 -18.81 -0.77
C LEU A 178 -1.96 -20.00 -0.08
N THR A 179 -2.62 -20.65 0.88
CA THR A 179 -2.01 -21.68 1.72
C THR A 179 -2.23 -23.11 1.24
N ALA A 180 -3.27 -23.37 0.44
CA ALA A 180 -3.56 -24.72 -0.02
C ALA A 180 -2.38 -25.32 -0.82
N PRO A 181 -2.19 -26.65 -0.82
CA PRO A 181 -0.99 -27.27 -1.37
C PRO A 181 -0.78 -26.94 -2.85
N TRP A 182 0.47 -26.64 -3.22
CA TRP A 182 0.86 -26.46 -4.61
C TRP A 182 0.77 -27.76 -5.39
N GLN A 183 0.03 -27.76 -6.50
CA GLN A 183 -0.11 -28.93 -7.39
C GLN A 183 0.40 -28.66 -8.81
N GLY A 184 1.07 -27.54 -9.06
CA GLY A 184 1.60 -27.16 -10.39
C GLY A 184 2.95 -27.80 -10.76
N GLY A 185 3.41 -28.79 -9.98
CA GLY A 185 4.66 -29.52 -10.21
C GLY A 185 5.90 -28.88 -9.58
N TYR A 186 6.96 -29.69 -9.42
CA TYR A 186 8.21 -29.27 -8.79
C TYR A 186 8.99 -28.30 -9.67
N GLY A 187 9.60 -27.27 -9.06
CA GLY A 187 10.42 -26.27 -9.75
C GLY A 187 9.64 -25.33 -10.68
N LYS A 188 8.31 -25.32 -10.63
CA LYS A 188 7.43 -24.46 -11.43
C LYS A 188 6.79 -23.38 -10.57
N GLY A 189 6.63 -22.19 -11.16
CA GLY A 189 5.89 -21.08 -10.57
C GLY A 189 4.47 -20.97 -11.13
N SER A 190 3.69 -20.06 -10.57
CA SER A 190 2.42 -19.62 -11.15
C SER A 190 2.62 -19.03 -12.54
N PRO A 191 1.61 -19.11 -13.44
CA PRO A 191 1.65 -18.42 -14.73
C PRO A 191 1.96 -16.93 -14.55
N GLY A 192 2.88 -16.40 -15.35
CA GLY A 192 3.26 -15.00 -15.27
C GLY A 192 4.33 -14.67 -14.23
N ALA A 193 4.69 -15.59 -13.32
CA ALA A 193 5.66 -15.31 -12.27
C ALA A 193 6.99 -14.80 -12.86
N LYS A 194 7.56 -13.74 -12.27
CA LYS A 194 8.74 -13.01 -12.78
C LYS A 194 8.59 -12.41 -14.19
N GLY A 195 7.36 -12.10 -14.61
CA GLY A 195 7.08 -11.57 -15.96
C GLY A 195 7.26 -12.62 -17.07
N THR A 196 7.16 -13.90 -16.73
CA THR A 196 7.20 -14.98 -17.74
C THR A 196 5.96 -14.90 -18.64
N PRO A 197 6.10 -14.95 -19.99
CA PRO A 197 4.95 -14.89 -20.88
C PRO A 197 3.92 -15.98 -20.57
N LEU A 198 2.63 -15.62 -20.61
CA LEU A 198 1.55 -16.57 -20.40
C LEU A 198 1.48 -17.59 -21.54
N SER A 199 1.14 -18.83 -21.19
CA SER A 199 0.88 -19.91 -22.14
C SER A 199 -0.24 -19.52 -23.11
N SER A 200 -0.14 -19.86 -24.40
CA SER A 200 -1.24 -19.61 -25.34
C SER A 200 -2.46 -20.48 -24.99
N PRO A 201 -3.70 -19.96 -25.04
CA PRO A 201 -4.91 -20.77 -24.92
C PRO A 201 -4.95 -21.97 -25.87
N SER A 202 -5.52 -23.07 -25.41
CA SER A 202 -5.99 -24.15 -26.28
C SER A 202 -7.21 -23.67 -27.07
N LEU A 203 -7.26 -23.96 -28.38
CA LEU A 203 -8.34 -23.55 -29.30
C LEU A 203 -9.75 -24.02 -28.89
N THR A 204 -9.86 -24.96 -27.96
CA THR A 204 -11.11 -25.57 -27.48
C THR A 204 -11.92 -24.72 -26.50
N THR A 205 -11.41 -23.60 -25.97
CA THR A 205 -12.10 -22.80 -24.93
C THR A 205 -13.06 -21.74 -25.49
N LEU A 206 -13.12 -21.56 -26.80
CA LEU A 206 -13.83 -20.45 -27.46
C LEU A 206 -15.36 -20.67 -27.65
N SER A 207 -15.94 -21.78 -27.14
CA SER A 207 -17.32 -22.16 -27.44
C SER A 207 -18.39 -21.52 -26.55
N ASN A 208 -18.03 -20.92 -25.41
CA ASN A 208 -19.00 -20.48 -24.38
C ASN A 208 -19.05 -18.94 -24.17
N GLY A 209 -18.37 -18.15 -25.01
CA GLY A 209 -18.37 -16.68 -24.89
C GLY A 209 -17.40 -16.10 -23.84
N ASP A 210 -16.76 -16.95 -23.03
CA ASP A 210 -15.58 -16.58 -22.24
C ASP A 210 -14.32 -16.83 -23.08
N LEU A 211 -13.66 -15.75 -23.51
CA LEU A 211 -12.49 -15.78 -24.41
C LEU A 211 -11.16 -15.89 -23.62
N LYS A 212 -11.16 -15.44 -22.36
CA LYS A 212 -10.04 -15.53 -21.43
C LYS A 212 -9.82 -16.99 -21.04
N PRO A 213 -8.59 -17.50 -21.15
CA PRO A 213 -8.29 -18.87 -20.74
C PRO A 213 -8.36 -19.03 -19.23
N ASP A 214 -8.99 -20.11 -18.76
CA ASP A 214 -8.86 -20.54 -17.37
C ASP A 214 -7.57 -21.35 -17.20
N ARG A 215 -6.63 -20.77 -16.45
CA ARG A 215 -5.33 -21.38 -16.12
C ARG A 215 -5.27 -21.90 -14.69
N SER A 216 -6.38 -21.87 -13.96
CA SER A 216 -6.44 -22.36 -12.59
C SER A 216 -6.06 -23.85 -12.50
N GLY A 217 -6.38 -24.64 -13.53
CA GLY A 217 -6.00 -26.04 -13.63
C GLY A 217 -4.49 -26.30 -13.67
N GLU A 218 -3.66 -25.33 -14.07
CA GLU A 218 -2.20 -25.50 -14.14
C GLU A 218 -1.55 -25.71 -12.77
N TRP A 219 -2.20 -25.26 -11.68
CA TRP A 219 -1.63 -25.32 -10.34
C TRP A 219 -2.60 -25.71 -9.22
N ARG A 220 -3.92 -25.62 -9.46
CA ARG A 220 -4.94 -26.13 -8.52
C ARG A 220 -5.12 -27.66 -8.59
N GLY A 221 -4.58 -28.29 -9.63
CA GLY A 221 -4.67 -29.72 -9.87
C GLY A 221 -6.08 -30.22 -10.20
N ARG A 222 -6.23 -31.54 -10.38
CA ARG A 222 -7.45 -32.16 -10.96
C ARG A 222 -8.72 -31.94 -10.15
N ASN A 223 -8.60 -31.77 -8.84
CA ASN A 223 -9.75 -31.57 -7.95
C ASN A 223 -10.07 -30.09 -7.69
N GLY A 224 -9.30 -29.15 -8.26
CA GLY A 224 -9.47 -27.71 -8.07
C GLY A 224 -9.14 -27.21 -6.66
N LYS A 225 -8.65 -28.06 -5.76
CA LYS A 225 -8.41 -27.73 -4.34
C LYS A 225 -6.97 -27.28 -4.04
N GLY A 226 -6.09 -27.30 -5.04
CA GLY A 226 -4.73 -26.80 -4.88
C GLY A 226 -4.69 -25.28 -4.66
N GLY A 227 -3.56 -24.84 -4.10
CA GLY A 227 -3.24 -23.46 -3.80
C GLY A 227 -1.84 -23.09 -4.23
N LEU A 228 -1.33 -21.98 -3.71
CA LEU A 228 0.05 -21.57 -3.94
C LEU A 228 1.05 -22.23 -3.00
N GLY A 229 0.59 -22.89 -1.92
CA GLY A 229 1.43 -23.53 -0.92
C GLY A 229 2.45 -22.55 -0.30
N LEU A 230 2.02 -21.32 -0.02
CA LEU A 230 2.87 -20.24 0.45
C LEU A 230 2.70 -19.99 1.94
N SER A 231 3.77 -19.54 2.59
CA SER A 231 3.73 -19.05 3.96
C SER A 231 3.13 -17.64 4.00
N LEU A 232 2.07 -17.45 4.80
CA LEU A 232 1.49 -16.13 5.04
C LEU A 232 2.47 -15.16 5.69
N LYS A 233 3.43 -15.68 6.48
CA LYS A 233 4.53 -14.89 7.03
C LYS A 233 5.36 -14.28 5.91
N GLN A 234 5.79 -15.06 4.92
CA GLN A 234 6.60 -14.55 3.81
C GLN A 234 5.85 -13.57 2.90
N VAL A 235 4.55 -13.83 2.67
CA VAL A 235 3.66 -12.91 1.93
C VAL A 235 3.59 -11.56 2.65
N MET A 236 3.25 -11.57 3.94
CA MET A 236 3.14 -10.33 4.72
C MET A 236 4.49 -9.66 4.96
N THR A 237 5.58 -10.41 5.10
CA THR A 237 6.93 -9.83 5.17
C THR A 237 7.22 -9.02 3.91
N THR A 238 6.90 -9.56 2.73
CA THR A 238 7.09 -8.85 1.44
C THR A 238 6.21 -7.61 1.34
N MET A 239 4.96 -7.70 1.79
CA MET A 239 4.05 -6.55 1.83
C MET A 239 4.58 -5.43 2.74
N VAL A 240 4.97 -5.77 3.98
CA VAL A 240 5.49 -4.78 4.94
C VAL A 240 6.83 -4.19 4.46
N ASP A 241 7.72 -5.00 3.89
CA ASP A 241 8.99 -4.52 3.33
C ASP A 241 8.75 -3.50 2.21
N LEU A 242 7.84 -3.78 1.28
CA LEU A 242 7.52 -2.89 0.16
C LEU A 242 7.01 -1.52 0.66
N PHE A 243 5.99 -1.52 1.51
CA PHE A 243 5.40 -0.26 1.98
C PHE A 243 6.34 0.49 2.95
N SER A 244 7.21 -0.22 3.68
CA SER A 244 8.24 0.43 4.50
C SER A 244 9.32 1.09 3.64
N ALA A 245 9.78 0.44 2.56
CA ALA A 245 10.71 1.05 1.61
C ALA A 245 10.12 2.31 0.97
N GLN A 246 8.84 2.28 0.61
CA GLN A 246 8.12 3.44 0.10
C GLN A 246 8.14 4.63 1.08
N MET A 247 7.86 4.39 2.36
CA MET A 247 7.81 5.44 3.39
C MET A 247 9.20 5.97 3.77
N PHE A 248 10.17 5.09 4.00
CA PHE A 248 11.43 5.48 4.66
C PHE A 248 12.60 5.62 3.69
N LEU A 249 12.60 4.86 2.60
CA LEU A 249 13.69 4.88 1.63
C LEU A 249 13.39 5.78 0.44
N TRP A 250 12.21 5.67 -0.17
CA TRP A 250 11.91 6.40 -1.42
C TRP A 250 11.17 7.71 -1.18
N GLY A 251 10.34 7.79 -0.14
CA GLY A 251 9.45 8.93 0.06
C GLY A 251 8.36 9.01 -1.01
N VAL A 252 7.99 7.89 -1.61
CA VAL A 252 6.92 7.78 -2.63
C VAL A 252 6.00 6.67 -2.18
N VAL A 253 4.85 7.06 -1.61
CA VAL A 253 3.99 6.17 -0.82
C VAL A 253 2.69 5.91 -1.55
N HIS A 254 2.43 4.65 -1.85
CA HIS A 254 1.12 4.18 -2.31
C HIS A 254 0.15 4.29 -1.14
N CYS A 255 -1.01 4.91 -1.34
CA CYS A 255 -1.89 5.25 -0.22
C CYS A 255 -3.11 4.34 -0.06
N ASP A 256 -3.29 3.37 -0.95
CA ASP A 256 -4.42 2.45 -0.95
C ASP A 256 -4.02 0.99 -1.20
N PRO A 257 -3.24 0.35 -0.30
CA PRO A 257 -2.79 -1.03 -0.45
C PRO A 257 -3.93 -2.03 -0.15
N HIS A 258 -5.12 -1.76 -0.68
CA HIS A 258 -6.30 -2.58 -0.52
C HIS A 258 -5.98 -4.00 -1.01
N PRO A 259 -6.39 -5.06 -0.29
CA PRO A 259 -6.10 -6.43 -0.70
C PRO A 259 -6.65 -6.70 -2.10
N GLY A 260 -7.73 -5.99 -2.47
CA GLY A 260 -8.28 -5.77 -3.83
C GLY A 260 -7.24 -5.71 -4.92
N ASN A 261 -6.22 -4.89 -4.72
CA ASN A 261 -5.25 -4.50 -5.73
C ASN A 261 -3.95 -5.29 -5.65
N ILE A 262 -3.93 -6.36 -4.84
CA ILE A 262 -2.74 -7.17 -4.59
C ILE A 262 -3.01 -8.61 -5.02
N PHE A 263 -2.24 -9.07 -5.99
CA PHE A 263 -2.16 -10.47 -6.34
C PHE A 263 -0.89 -11.08 -5.77
N ILE A 264 -0.96 -12.36 -5.45
CA ILE A 264 0.17 -13.18 -5.04
C ILE A 264 0.37 -14.28 -6.07
N ARG A 265 1.62 -14.47 -6.47
CA ARG A 265 2.10 -15.57 -7.30
C ARG A 265 3.07 -16.43 -6.52
N ARG A 266 3.21 -17.69 -6.94
CA ARG A 266 4.29 -18.57 -6.50
C ARG A 266 5.43 -18.50 -7.51
N GLN A 267 6.65 -18.26 -7.04
CA GLN A 267 7.84 -18.36 -7.87
C GLN A 267 8.31 -19.82 -8.03
N PRO A 268 9.12 -20.15 -9.05
CA PRO A 268 9.69 -21.50 -9.25
C PRO A 268 10.45 -22.06 -8.03
N ASN A 269 11.11 -21.18 -7.26
CA ASN A 269 11.81 -21.52 -6.02
C ASN A 269 10.86 -21.69 -4.81
N GLY A 270 9.55 -21.55 -5.01
CA GLY A 270 8.53 -21.68 -3.99
C GLY A 270 8.30 -20.45 -3.11
N GLN A 271 8.98 -19.34 -3.37
CA GLN A 271 8.79 -18.09 -2.66
C GLN A 271 7.57 -17.31 -3.20
N PRO A 272 6.94 -16.44 -2.40
CA PRO A 272 5.89 -15.56 -2.89
C PRO A 272 6.46 -14.46 -3.81
N GLU A 273 5.66 -14.02 -4.77
CA GLU A 273 5.83 -12.77 -5.50
C GLU A 273 4.56 -11.94 -5.32
N LEU A 274 4.71 -10.72 -4.82
CA LEU A 274 3.61 -9.77 -4.61
C LEU A 274 3.48 -8.90 -5.85
N VAL A 275 2.31 -8.91 -6.49
CA VAL A 275 1.99 -8.09 -7.65
C VAL A 275 1.04 -6.96 -7.24
N LEU A 276 1.45 -5.72 -7.45
CA LEU A 276 0.64 -4.52 -7.18
C LEU A 276 0.13 -3.97 -8.51
N ILE A 277 -1.19 -3.85 -8.67
CA ILE A 277 -1.82 -3.52 -9.97
C ILE A 277 -2.45 -2.14 -10.03
N ASP A 278 -2.71 -1.51 -8.90
CA ASP A 278 -3.33 -0.20 -8.81
C ASP A 278 -2.29 0.82 -8.41
N HIS A 279 -2.19 1.90 -9.17
CA HIS A 279 -1.26 2.98 -8.90
C HIS A 279 -1.90 4.38 -8.91
N GLY A 280 -3.21 4.46 -8.69
CA GLY A 280 -3.97 5.70 -8.83
C GLY A 280 -3.69 6.74 -7.73
N LEU A 281 -3.36 6.30 -6.52
CA LEU A 281 -3.21 7.18 -5.36
C LEU A 281 -1.83 7.08 -4.70
N TYR A 282 -1.03 8.12 -4.91
CA TYR A 282 0.30 8.28 -4.35
C TYR A 282 0.49 9.64 -3.66
N VAL A 283 1.35 9.66 -2.65
CA VAL A 283 1.91 10.89 -2.09
C VAL A 283 3.43 10.83 -2.12
N SER A 284 4.06 11.99 -2.28
CA SER A 284 5.52 12.12 -2.24
C SER A 284 5.93 12.97 -1.04
N MET A 285 6.96 12.53 -0.33
CA MET A 285 7.51 13.20 0.83
C MET A 285 8.74 13.99 0.40
N THR A 286 8.92 15.19 0.97
CA THR A 286 10.20 15.89 0.85
C THR A 286 11.30 15.09 1.57
N PRO A 287 12.57 15.18 1.15
CA PRO A 287 13.67 14.50 1.84
C PRO A 287 13.73 14.86 3.34
N THR A 288 13.47 16.13 3.68
CA THR A 288 13.40 16.62 5.05
C THR A 288 12.33 15.88 5.85
N PHE A 289 11.08 15.87 5.36
CA PHE A 289 9.99 15.21 6.05
C PHE A 289 10.20 13.70 6.14
N ARG A 290 10.69 13.05 5.07
CA ARG A 290 11.06 11.62 5.07
C ARG A 290 12.06 11.30 6.19
N HIS A 291 13.11 12.10 6.34
CA HIS A 291 14.11 11.89 7.40
C HIS A 291 13.55 12.11 8.80
N GLN A 292 12.72 13.14 9.00
CA GLN A 292 12.01 13.34 10.26
C GLN A 292 11.11 12.15 10.59
N TYR A 293 10.41 11.60 9.60
CA TYR A 293 9.55 10.44 9.79
C TYR A 293 10.35 9.18 10.14
N CYS A 294 11.51 8.97 9.53
CA CYS A 294 12.42 7.90 9.94
C CYS A 294 12.91 8.07 11.39
N GLN A 295 13.27 9.29 11.79
CA GLN A 295 13.70 9.59 13.16
C GLN A 295 12.57 9.43 14.17
N PHE A 296 11.35 9.83 13.82
CA PHE A 296 10.16 9.65 14.62
C PHE A 296 9.94 8.16 14.92
N TRP A 297 10.00 7.30 13.90
CA TRP A 297 9.91 5.85 14.08
C TRP A 297 11.04 5.28 14.93
N LYS A 298 12.28 5.72 14.69
CA LYS A 298 13.43 5.32 15.52
C LYS A 298 13.20 5.71 16.98
N ALA A 299 12.78 6.95 17.24
CA ALA A 299 12.52 7.47 18.57
C ALA A 299 11.43 6.68 19.31
N ILE A 300 10.35 6.30 18.61
CA ILE A 300 9.33 5.40 19.18
C ILE A 300 9.93 4.04 19.57
N MET A 301 10.77 3.44 18.71
CA MET A 301 11.36 2.13 18.98
C MET A 301 12.39 2.18 20.12
N THR A 302 13.12 3.28 20.28
CA THR A 302 14.14 3.47 21.33
C THR A 302 13.62 4.24 22.53
N PHE A 303 12.31 4.49 22.61
CA PHE A 303 11.69 5.30 23.65
C PHE A 303 12.38 6.66 23.91
N ASP A 304 12.90 7.28 22.85
CA ASP A 304 13.55 8.59 22.91
C ASP A 304 12.49 9.69 22.88
N ASN A 305 11.90 9.94 24.04
CA ASN A 305 10.83 10.92 24.22
C ASN A 305 11.31 12.35 23.88
N ALA A 306 12.60 12.67 24.02
CA ALA A 306 13.13 13.99 23.68
C ALA A 306 13.08 14.23 22.16
N SER A 307 13.62 13.29 21.38
CA SER A 307 13.55 13.33 19.91
C SER A 307 12.10 13.26 19.42
N LEU A 308 11.26 12.44 20.07
CA LEU A 308 9.83 12.34 19.75
C LEU A 308 9.14 13.70 19.89
N ASN A 309 9.37 14.41 21.00
CA ASN A 309 8.81 15.72 21.29
C ASN A 309 9.32 16.78 20.31
N GLU A 310 10.62 16.79 20.00
CA GLU A 310 11.20 17.75 19.05
C GLU A 310 10.57 17.62 17.66
N ILE A 311 10.48 16.38 17.15
CA ILE A 311 9.95 16.12 15.81
C ILE A 311 8.46 16.44 15.73
N THR A 312 7.67 15.95 16.68
CA THR A 312 6.21 16.17 16.69
C THR A 312 5.87 17.65 16.89
N SER A 313 6.62 18.37 17.72
CA SER A 313 6.46 19.83 17.85
C SER A 313 6.73 20.55 16.53
N SER A 314 7.73 20.11 15.75
CA SER A 314 8.00 20.67 14.42
C SER A 314 6.87 20.43 13.40
N TRP A 315 5.99 19.45 13.68
CA TRP A 315 4.79 19.15 12.89
C TRP A 315 3.53 19.80 13.44
N GLY A 316 3.63 20.65 14.47
CA GLY A 316 2.49 21.25 15.17
C GLY A 316 1.70 20.26 16.04
N VAL A 317 2.28 19.10 16.36
CA VAL A 317 1.65 18.06 17.19
C VAL A 317 2.04 18.26 18.66
N LYS A 318 1.09 18.73 19.47
CA LYS A 318 1.30 19.02 20.90
C LYS A 318 1.20 17.79 21.82
N ALA A 319 0.70 16.66 21.31
CA ALA A 319 0.51 15.42 22.05
C ALA A 319 1.33 14.26 21.43
N PRO A 320 2.67 14.26 21.64
CA PRO A 320 3.60 13.29 21.03
C PRO A 320 3.21 11.84 21.30
N ASP A 321 2.81 11.53 22.53
CA ASP A 321 2.41 10.19 22.96
C ASP A 321 1.14 9.68 22.28
N LEU A 322 0.15 10.56 22.13
CA LEU A 322 -1.10 10.22 21.45
C LEU A 322 -0.85 10.00 19.96
N PHE A 323 0.02 10.82 19.38
CA PHE A 323 0.42 10.68 17.98
C PHE A 323 1.24 9.42 17.73
N ALA A 324 2.16 9.07 18.63
CA ALA A 324 2.88 7.81 18.61
C ALA A 324 1.93 6.62 18.75
N SER A 325 0.98 6.68 19.70
CA SER A 325 -0.04 5.64 19.88
C SER A 325 -0.91 5.46 18.64
N ALA A 326 -1.33 6.56 18.01
CA ALA A 326 -2.10 6.55 16.77
C ALA A 326 -1.29 5.96 15.62
N THR A 327 0.00 6.31 15.50
CA THR A 327 0.87 5.76 14.46
C THR A 327 1.12 4.26 14.63
N LEU A 328 1.35 3.81 15.86
CA LEU A 328 1.53 2.40 16.17
C LEU A 328 0.22 1.60 16.15
N MET A 329 -0.93 2.29 16.16
CA MET A 329 -2.26 1.71 16.30
C MET A 329 -2.40 0.83 17.55
N ARG A 330 -1.69 1.22 18.63
CA ARG A 330 -1.68 0.60 19.96
C ARG A 330 -1.17 1.62 20.98
N PRO A 331 -1.45 1.47 22.28
CA PRO A 331 -0.91 2.36 23.30
C PRO A 331 0.62 2.44 23.23
N TYR A 332 1.15 3.66 23.24
CA TYR A 332 2.56 3.93 23.46
C TYR A 332 2.75 4.24 24.95
N ASP A 333 3.44 3.36 25.68
CA ASP A 333 3.60 3.51 27.12
C ASP A 333 4.74 4.48 27.51
N GLY A 334 5.63 4.84 26.57
CA GLY A 334 6.85 5.60 26.84
C GLY A 334 7.88 4.78 27.62
N GLY A 335 9.18 5.08 27.50
CA GLY A 335 10.23 4.29 28.16
C GLY A 335 10.16 4.30 29.69
N ASP A 336 9.58 5.34 30.28
CA ASP A 336 9.48 5.56 31.72
C ASP A 336 8.06 5.34 32.28
N ASN A 337 7.14 4.75 31.50
CA ASN A 337 5.70 4.67 31.80
C ASN A 337 5.01 6.03 32.06
N SER A 338 5.68 7.17 31.89
CA SER A 338 5.15 8.48 32.28
C SER A 338 3.85 8.83 31.55
N THR A 339 3.70 8.36 30.32
CA THR A 339 2.49 8.50 29.50
C THR A 339 1.34 7.69 30.07
N ARG A 340 1.58 6.41 30.33
CA ARG A 340 0.60 5.49 30.93
C ARG A 340 0.20 5.98 32.33
N ASP A 341 1.15 6.44 33.11
CA ASP A 341 0.95 6.93 34.47
C ASP A 341 0.22 8.28 34.50
N ARG A 342 0.50 9.21 33.58
CA ARG A 342 -0.32 10.44 33.41
C ARG A 342 -1.75 10.09 33.07
N ILE A 343 -1.97 9.25 32.06
CA ILE A 343 -3.32 8.85 31.63
C ILE A 343 -4.05 8.12 32.77
N THR A 344 -3.39 7.17 33.44
CA THR A 344 -3.99 6.37 34.51
C THR A 344 -4.26 7.19 35.77
N LYS A 345 -3.38 8.14 36.12
CA LYS A 345 -3.54 9.05 37.26
C LYS A 345 -4.67 10.05 37.02
N ASP A 346 -4.79 10.60 35.82
CA ASP A 346 -5.85 11.55 35.47
C ASP A 346 -7.24 10.88 35.38
N LEU A 347 -7.28 9.59 35.03
CA LEU A 347 -8.50 8.80 34.90
C LEU A 347 -8.89 8.03 36.17
N LYS A 348 -8.06 8.10 37.23
CA LYS A 348 -8.27 7.36 38.48
C LYS A 348 -9.47 7.94 39.23
N GLY A 349 -10.40 7.07 39.65
CA GLY A 349 -11.62 7.46 40.37
C GLY A 349 -12.78 7.91 39.46
N LYS A 350 -12.61 7.94 38.14
CA LYS A 350 -13.65 8.29 37.17
C LYS A 350 -14.46 7.07 36.74
N THR A 351 -15.76 7.26 36.58
CA THR A 351 -16.68 6.26 36.00
C THR A 351 -16.27 5.90 34.57
N ALA A 352 -16.78 4.79 34.04
CA ALA A 352 -16.48 4.41 32.65
C ALA A 352 -16.91 5.49 31.64
N ALA A 353 -18.06 6.15 31.86
CA ALA A 353 -18.57 7.22 31.01
C ALA A 353 -17.66 8.46 31.05
N GLU A 354 -17.22 8.89 32.24
CA GLU A 354 -16.29 10.02 32.39
C GLU A 354 -14.93 9.74 31.76
N ARG A 355 -14.43 8.50 31.88
CA ARG A 355 -13.17 8.11 31.22
C ARG A 355 -13.30 8.15 29.70
N HIS A 356 -14.40 7.65 29.15
CA HIS A 356 -14.67 7.71 27.71
C HIS A 356 -14.77 9.16 27.22
N TYR A 357 -15.51 10.01 27.95
CA TYR A 357 -15.66 11.42 27.62
C TYR A 357 -14.32 12.16 27.61
N GLU A 358 -13.49 11.97 28.63
CA GLU A 358 -12.20 12.66 28.73
C GLU A 358 -11.19 12.19 27.67
N VAL A 359 -11.16 10.89 27.37
CA VAL A 359 -10.34 10.37 26.26
C VAL A 359 -10.81 10.97 24.93
N GLN A 360 -12.13 11.04 24.71
CA GLN A 360 -12.71 11.64 23.51
C GLN A 360 -12.38 13.14 23.40
N GLU A 361 -12.44 13.87 24.51
CA GLU A 361 -12.12 15.30 24.55
C GLU A 361 -10.63 15.56 24.30
N ARG A 362 -9.73 14.76 24.89
CA ARG A 362 -8.28 14.84 24.61
C ARG A 362 -7.96 14.56 23.13
N LEU A 363 -8.61 13.55 22.54
CA LEU A 363 -8.46 13.27 21.11
C LEU A 363 -8.97 14.44 20.26
N ARG A 364 -10.13 15.01 20.60
CA ARG A 364 -10.70 16.17 19.91
C ARG A 364 -9.77 17.38 19.99
N GLN A 365 -9.27 17.71 21.19
CA GLN A 365 -8.32 18.80 21.40
C GLN A 365 -7.02 18.57 20.62
N GLY A 366 -6.47 17.36 20.66
CA GLY A 366 -5.27 17.03 19.89
C GLY A 366 -5.45 17.18 18.39
N ILE A 367 -6.58 16.72 17.83
CA ILE A 367 -6.92 16.93 16.41
C ILE A 367 -7.07 18.42 16.12
N ARG A 368 -7.73 19.18 17.00
CA ARG A 368 -7.89 20.63 16.83
C ARG A 368 -6.54 21.34 16.79
N ASP A 369 -5.65 21.06 17.73
CA ASP A 369 -4.33 21.67 17.79
C ASP A 369 -3.54 21.43 16.51
N VAL A 370 -3.48 20.16 16.06
CA VAL A 370 -2.78 19.76 14.84
C VAL A 370 -3.34 20.45 13.61
N LEU A 371 -4.67 20.48 13.47
CA LEU A 371 -5.32 21.05 12.30
C LEU A 371 -5.38 22.59 12.32
N SER A 372 -5.18 23.22 13.49
CA SER A 372 -5.10 24.68 13.61
C SER A 372 -3.73 25.22 13.21
N GLU A 373 -2.68 24.39 13.30
CA GLU A 373 -1.32 24.70 12.81
C GLU A 373 -1.13 24.21 11.36
N GLU A 374 -2.03 24.65 10.46
CA GLU A 374 -2.11 24.15 9.07
C GLU A 374 -0.79 24.25 8.28
N GLU A 375 0.06 25.24 8.58
CA GLU A 375 1.36 25.43 7.93
C GLU A 375 2.42 24.40 8.37
N ASN A 376 2.31 23.89 9.59
CA ASN A 376 3.32 22.99 10.18
C ASN A 376 3.00 21.51 9.92
N PHE A 377 1.72 21.16 9.84
CA PHE A 377 1.30 19.75 9.76
C PHE A 377 1.60 19.13 8.39
N PRO A 378 2.45 18.08 8.30
CA PRO A 378 2.71 17.38 7.05
C PRO A 378 1.45 16.65 6.55
N ARG A 379 0.83 17.16 5.49
CA ARG A 379 -0.44 16.65 4.96
C ARG A 379 -0.33 15.21 4.45
N GLU A 380 0.87 14.78 4.06
CA GLU A 380 1.18 13.41 3.67
C GLU A 380 0.87 12.40 4.77
N LEU A 381 0.93 12.79 6.05
CA LEU A 381 0.62 11.90 7.19
C LEU A 381 -0.81 11.35 7.14
N LEU A 382 -1.76 12.08 6.55
CA LEU A 382 -3.14 11.61 6.37
C LEU A 382 -3.18 10.33 5.53
N PHE A 383 -2.44 10.32 4.43
CA PHE A 383 -2.39 9.21 3.49
C PHE A 383 -1.43 8.11 3.93
N ILE A 384 -0.32 8.44 4.58
CA ILE A 384 0.56 7.47 5.23
C ILE A 384 -0.23 6.71 6.31
N GLY A 385 -1.02 7.41 7.13
CA GLY A 385 -1.91 6.79 8.12
C GLY A 385 -2.92 5.83 7.50
N ARG A 386 -3.54 6.21 6.37
CA ARG A 386 -4.42 5.32 5.59
C ARG A 386 -3.69 4.06 5.13
N ASN A 387 -2.51 4.20 4.51
CA ASN A 387 -1.69 3.06 4.09
C ASN A 387 -1.42 2.13 5.28
N MET A 388 -0.85 2.66 6.36
CA MET A 388 -0.49 1.89 7.55
C MET A 388 -1.67 1.13 8.15
N ARG A 389 -2.85 1.76 8.16
CA ARG A 389 -4.07 1.12 8.66
C ARG A 389 -4.55 -0.02 7.77
N ILE A 390 -4.48 0.13 6.46
CA ILE A 390 -4.85 -0.94 5.53
C ILE A 390 -3.83 -2.10 5.61
N VAL A 391 -2.53 -1.80 5.68
CA VAL A 391 -1.48 -2.82 5.88
C VAL A 391 -1.68 -3.57 7.19
N GLN A 392 -2.04 -2.87 8.28
CA GLN A 392 -2.41 -3.50 9.55
C GLN A 392 -3.63 -4.41 9.39
N GLY A 393 -4.68 -3.95 8.70
CA GLY A 393 -5.88 -4.73 8.43
C GLY A 393 -5.58 -6.01 7.65
N ASN A 394 -4.73 -5.94 6.63
CA ASN A 394 -4.29 -7.11 5.86
C ASN A 394 -3.48 -8.08 6.72
N ASN A 395 -2.59 -7.58 7.59
CA ASN A 395 -1.85 -8.42 8.52
C ASN A 395 -2.79 -9.17 9.47
N GLN A 396 -3.74 -8.45 10.09
CA GLN A 396 -4.73 -9.02 11.01
C GLN A 396 -5.63 -10.04 10.30
N PHE A 397 -6.09 -9.73 9.10
CA PHE A 397 -6.90 -10.63 8.28
C PHE A 397 -6.20 -11.97 8.02
N LEU A 398 -4.89 -11.95 7.78
CA LEU A 398 -4.10 -13.16 7.58
C LEU A 398 -3.73 -13.89 8.88
N GLY A 399 -4.07 -13.33 10.04
CA GLY A 399 -3.81 -13.89 11.38
C GLY A 399 -2.56 -13.34 12.04
N SER A 400 -2.18 -12.10 11.73
CA SER A 400 -0.99 -11.40 12.24
C SER A 400 0.32 -12.22 12.13
N PRO A 401 0.65 -12.77 10.95
CA PRO A 401 1.81 -13.66 10.81
C PRO A 401 3.17 -12.95 10.96
N VAL A 402 3.20 -11.61 10.96
CA VAL A 402 4.41 -10.80 11.17
C VAL A 402 4.21 -9.72 12.21
N ASN A 403 5.30 -9.41 12.92
CA ASN A 403 5.43 -8.22 13.76
C ASN A 403 5.72 -7.00 12.87
N ARG A 404 4.66 -6.40 12.32
CA ARG A 404 4.78 -5.27 11.39
C ARG A 404 5.50 -4.07 12.01
N ILE A 405 5.33 -3.81 13.31
CA ILE A 405 5.91 -2.64 13.99
C ILE A 405 7.43 -2.79 14.04
N LYS A 406 7.92 -3.95 14.49
CA LYS A 406 9.36 -4.24 14.50
C LYS A 406 9.97 -4.09 13.10
N MET A 407 9.32 -4.67 12.09
CA MET A 407 9.77 -4.56 10.71
C MET A 407 9.81 -3.11 10.20
N THR A 408 8.75 -2.35 10.45
CA THR A 408 8.63 -0.94 10.04
C THR A 408 9.72 -0.09 10.73
N GLY A 409 9.95 -0.30 12.03
CA GLY A 409 11.01 0.36 12.79
C GLY A 409 12.42 0.03 12.29
N TRP A 410 12.68 -1.21 11.88
CA TRP A 410 13.94 -1.60 11.25
C TRP A 410 14.18 -0.87 9.94
N TRP A 411 13.17 -0.80 9.07
CA TRP A 411 13.27 -0.04 7.82
C TRP A 411 13.51 1.45 8.07
N ALA A 412 12.82 2.06 9.04
CA ALA A 412 13.03 3.46 9.40
C ALA A 412 14.47 3.72 9.87
N SER A 413 14.96 2.90 10.80
CA SER A 413 16.32 3.01 11.33
C SER A 413 17.38 2.83 10.24
N ARG A 414 17.22 1.80 9.40
CA ARG A 414 18.17 1.48 8.33
C ARG A 414 18.17 2.52 7.21
N SER A 415 17.01 3.07 6.85
CA SER A 415 16.92 4.06 5.78
C SER A 415 17.66 5.36 6.14
N LEU A 416 17.80 5.70 7.42
CA LEU A 416 18.67 6.80 7.85
C LEU A 416 20.13 6.54 7.49
N VAL A 417 20.61 5.30 7.63
CA VAL A 417 21.99 4.89 7.29
C VAL A 417 22.23 4.90 5.78
N ASP A 418 21.26 4.36 5.04
CA ASP A 418 21.29 4.20 3.58
C ASP A 418 21.07 5.54 2.85
N SER A 419 20.43 6.53 3.49
CA SER A 419 20.14 7.82 2.89
C SER A 419 21.41 8.48 2.37
N LYS A 420 21.42 8.83 1.07
CA LYS A 420 22.52 9.55 0.40
C LYS A 420 22.40 11.07 0.56
N ASP A 421 21.20 11.54 0.87
CA ASP A 421 20.85 12.96 0.91
C ASP A 421 21.29 13.64 2.22
N LEU A 422 21.81 12.87 3.18
CA LEU A 422 22.31 13.36 4.45
C LEU A 422 23.77 13.82 4.37
N SER A 423 24.00 15.06 4.76
CA SER A 423 25.34 15.61 5.00
C SER A 423 26.05 14.88 6.15
N TRP A 424 27.38 15.00 6.20
CA TRP A 424 28.17 14.40 7.28
C TRP A 424 27.76 14.91 8.67
N ARG A 425 27.36 16.19 8.79
CA ARG A 425 26.89 16.79 10.04
C ARG A 425 25.57 16.19 10.50
N GLU A 426 24.65 15.97 9.57
CA GLU A 426 23.38 15.32 9.87
C GLU A 426 23.57 13.86 10.24
N ARG A 427 24.48 13.14 9.55
CA ARG A 427 24.85 11.77 9.92
C ARG A 427 25.44 11.67 11.32
N TRP A 428 26.25 12.65 11.72
CA TRP A 428 26.75 12.77 13.09
C TRP A 428 25.63 13.05 14.08
N ARG A 429 24.79 14.06 13.80
CA ARG A 429 23.63 14.42 14.62
C ARG A 429 22.70 13.23 14.87
N TYR A 430 22.47 12.40 13.87
CA TYR A 430 21.60 11.22 13.97
C TYR A 430 22.28 9.97 14.54
N GLY A 431 23.54 10.07 14.95
CA GLY A 431 24.31 8.97 15.54
C GLY A 431 24.65 7.85 14.56
N LEU A 432 24.66 8.12 13.25
CA LEU A 432 24.79 7.11 12.19
C LEU A 432 26.26 6.77 11.84
N LEU A 433 27.22 7.56 12.33
CA LEU A 433 28.64 7.35 12.05
C LEU A 433 29.25 6.22 12.89
N GLY A 434 28.80 6.05 14.14
CA GLY A 434 29.30 4.99 15.02
C GLY A 434 28.97 3.57 14.51
N SER A 435 27.74 3.37 14.03
CA SER A 435 27.28 2.08 13.50
C SER A 435 27.97 1.72 12.18
N LYS A 436 28.16 2.68 11.26
CA LYS A 436 28.93 2.45 10.02
C LYS A 436 30.39 2.10 10.27
N ILE A 437 31.04 2.75 11.24
CA ILE A 437 32.44 2.47 11.58
C ILE A 437 32.58 1.06 12.17
N ARG A 438 31.69 0.64 13.07
CA ARG A 438 31.69 -0.72 13.63
C ARG A 438 31.43 -1.79 12.58
N GLN A 439 30.44 -1.56 11.70
CA GLN A 439 30.12 -2.45 10.59
C GLN A 439 31.29 -2.57 9.60
N PHE A 440 32.00 -1.48 9.34
CA PHE A 440 33.19 -1.46 8.49
C PHE A 440 34.39 -2.17 9.13
N LEU A 441 34.60 -1.99 10.45
CA LEU A 441 35.70 -2.61 11.20
C LEU A 441 35.44 -4.08 11.59
N GLY A 442 34.25 -4.62 11.29
CA GLY A 442 33.86 -5.99 11.66
C GLY A 442 33.70 -6.19 13.17
N TRP A 443 33.61 -5.11 13.95
CA TRP A 443 33.48 -5.13 15.40
C TRP A 443 32.01 -4.95 15.79
N GLY A 444 31.22 -6.02 15.68
CA GLY A 444 29.83 -6.08 16.14
C GLY A 444 28.77 -6.12 15.03
N GLY A 445 27.51 -6.16 15.47
CA GLY A 445 26.31 -6.21 14.62
C GLY A 445 25.98 -4.91 13.89
N GLY A 446 24.99 -4.94 12.99
CA GLY A 446 24.52 -3.76 12.26
C GLY A 446 23.64 -2.83 13.12
N MET A 447 23.15 -1.73 12.53
CA MET A 447 22.21 -0.80 13.22
C MET A 447 20.93 -1.50 13.70
N GLU A 448 20.52 -2.60 13.06
CA GLU A 448 19.41 -3.45 13.50
C GLU A 448 19.73 -4.16 14.83
N ASP A 449 20.97 -4.63 15.01
CA ASP A 449 21.45 -5.24 16.24
C ASP A 449 21.64 -4.20 17.34
N ASP A 450 22.14 -3.01 17.01
CA ASP A 450 22.22 -1.88 17.94
C ASP A 450 20.82 -1.45 18.41
N LEU A 451 19.86 -1.35 17.50
CA LEU A 451 18.46 -1.03 17.84
C LEU A 451 17.87 -2.13 18.71
N GLU A 452 18.06 -3.41 18.35
CA GLU A 452 17.56 -4.52 19.14
C GLU A 452 18.23 -4.59 20.53
N MET A 453 19.53 -4.30 20.62
CA MET A 453 20.26 -4.22 21.88
C MET A 453 19.78 -3.05 22.73
N GLN A 454 19.52 -1.88 22.14
CA GLN A 454 18.96 -0.73 22.85
C GLN A 454 17.54 -1.02 23.34
N MET A 455 16.69 -1.58 22.48
CA MET A 455 15.35 -2.04 22.88
C MET A 455 15.44 -3.05 24.03
N ARG A 456 16.45 -3.95 23.98
CA ARG A 456 16.66 -4.96 25.01
C ARG A 456 17.11 -4.36 26.34
N PHE A 457 18.07 -3.46 26.27
CA PHE A 457 18.60 -2.74 27.41
C PHE A 457 17.51 -1.92 28.10
N LEU A 458 16.76 -1.12 27.33
CA LEU A 458 15.68 -0.28 27.86
C LEU A 458 14.57 -1.10 28.52
N ALA A 459 14.16 -2.23 27.92
CA ALA A 459 13.18 -3.11 28.54
C ALA A 459 13.68 -3.74 29.85
N LYS A 460 14.96 -4.10 29.94
CA LYS A 460 15.54 -4.69 31.15
C LYS A 460 15.75 -3.65 32.25
N ASP A 461 16.30 -2.49 31.89
CA ASP A 461 16.68 -1.41 32.83
C ASP A 461 15.46 -0.63 33.34
N GLN A 462 14.52 -0.28 32.47
CA GLN A 462 13.38 0.57 32.83
C GLN A 462 12.14 -0.22 33.29
N PHE A 463 11.98 -1.47 32.84
CA PHE A 463 10.76 -2.26 33.13
C PHE A 463 11.01 -3.51 33.98
N GLY A 464 12.27 -3.85 34.29
CA GLY A 464 12.61 -5.04 35.09
C GLY A 464 12.19 -6.37 34.43
N VAL A 465 11.88 -6.35 33.13
CA VAL A 465 11.49 -7.53 32.36
C VAL A 465 12.72 -8.03 31.59
N GLU A 466 13.19 -9.24 31.88
CA GLU A 466 14.10 -9.92 30.96
C GLU A 466 13.32 -10.27 29.69
N LEU A 467 13.62 -9.56 28.60
CA LEU A 467 13.09 -9.91 27.29
C LEU A 467 13.66 -11.27 26.88
N GLN A 468 12.96 -12.35 27.22
CA GLN A 468 13.05 -13.55 26.41
C GLN A 468 12.28 -13.34 25.09
N HIS A 469 11.16 -12.60 25.11
CA HIS A 469 10.27 -12.25 23.99
C HIS A 469 9.58 -10.89 24.31
N GLY A 470 9.35 -10.01 23.33
CA GLY A 470 9.31 -8.56 23.58
C GLY A 470 7.98 -7.80 23.49
N VAL A 471 7.98 -6.57 24.03
CA VAL A 471 6.91 -5.53 24.05
C VAL A 471 6.32 -5.22 22.66
N PHE A 472 6.89 -5.78 21.60
CA PHE A 472 6.44 -5.65 20.22
C PHE A 472 5.94 -6.96 19.61
N ASP A 473 6.03 -8.11 20.27
CA ASP A 473 5.59 -9.38 19.69
C ASP A 473 4.06 -9.44 19.51
N GLY A 474 3.65 -9.55 18.23
CA GLY A 474 2.32 -9.97 17.76
C GLY A 474 1.24 -8.90 17.72
#